data_AF-A0A5A9ZVI8-F1
#
_entry.id   AF-A0A5A9ZVI8-F1
#
_cell.length_a   1.000
_cell.length_b   1.000
_cell.length_c   1.000
_cell.angle_alpha   90.00
_cell.angle_beta   90.00
_cell.angle_gamma   90.00
#
_symmetry.space_group_name_H-M   'P 1'
#
loop_
_entity.id
_entity.type
_entity.pdbx_description
1 polymer ?
#
loop_
_entity_poly.entity_id
_entity_poly.type
_entity_poly.pdbx_seq_one_letter_code
_entity_poly.pdbx_strand_id
1 'polypeptide(L)'
;MSQRTSRLRRTAVAAAAVGGAAMSLLGAAPAQAASNTTEVYVWATGVNMRSCGSFSCPPYDRIKVSRMTVDAHCQLKGDSVVDGSYANNWWVQVDAGGPRGWISAVYISTGNNWEPIPGVSQNIEDCV
;
A
#
# COMPACT_ATOMS: atom_id res chain seq x y z
N MET A 1 -7.54 -42.06 -24.01
CA MET A 1 -8.34 -40.82 -23.85
C MET A 1 -7.43 -39.66 -24.28
N SER A 2 -7.55 -39.20 -25.54
CA SER A 2 -8.17 -37.91 -25.97
C SER A 2 -7.60 -36.69 -25.22
N GLN A 3 -7.14 -35.59 -25.85
CA GLN A 3 -7.06 -35.18 -27.27
C GLN A 3 -6.13 -33.94 -27.39
N ARG A 4 -5.40 -33.87 -28.50
CA ARG A 4 -5.12 -32.69 -29.38
C ARG A 4 -4.33 -31.51 -28.79
N THR A 5 -3.03 -31.37 -29.06
CA THR A 5 -2.43 -30.69 -30.24
C THR A 5 -3.26 -29.58 -30.89
N SER A 6 -2.75 -28.34 -30.88
CA SER A 6 -2.49 -27.53 -32.11
C SER A 6 -1.74 -26.23 -31.79
N ARG A 7 -0.50 -26.07 -32.28
CA ARG A 7 -0.09 -25.39 -33.53
C ARG A 7 -0.27 -23.87 -33.41
N LEU A 8 0.79 -23.04 -33.33
CA LEU A 8 1.88 -22.71 -34.28
C LEU A 8 1.72 -21.23 -34.67
N ARG A 9 2.80 -20.49 -34.40
CA ARG A 9 3.44 -19.44 -35.23
C ARG A 9 2.65 -18.92 -36.44
N ARG A 10 2.58 -17.58 -36.57
CA ARG A 10 3.01 -16.79 -37.76
C ARG A 10 2.62 -15.32 -37.60
N THR A 11 3.61 -14.43 -37.43
CA THR A 11 4.23 -13.54 -38.44
C THR A 11 3.57 -12.18 -38.54
N ALA A 12 4.44 -11.16 -38.52
CA ALA A 12 4.24 -9.74 -38.72
C ALA A 12 3.42 -9.38 -39.97
N VAL A 13 2.98 -8.12 -40.05
CA VAL A 13 3.21 -7.20 -41.19
C VAL A 13 2.86 -5.77 -40.74
N ALA A 14 3.76 -4.83 -41.07
CA ALA A 14 3.63 -3.39 -40.93
C ALA A 14 2.78 -2.78 -42.06
N ALA A 15 2.13 -1.63 -41.83
CA ALA A 15 1.92 -0.62 -42.88
C ALA A 15 1.38 0.69 -42.28
N ALA A 16 2.10 1.79 -42.55
CA ALA A 16 1.60 3.15 -42.40
C ALA A 16 0.70 3.50 -43.60
N ALA A 17 -0.41 4.20 -43.36
CA ALA A 17 -1.16 4.89 -44.40
C ALA A 17 -1.69 6.24 -43.86
N VAL A 18 -1.42 7.29 -44.63
CA VAL A 18 -1.70 8.70 -44.39
C VAL A 18 -3.13 8.99 -44.84
N GLY A 19 -3.95 9.64 -44.00
CA GLY A 19 -5.31 10.05 -44.37
C GLY A 19 -5.90 11.01 -43.34
N GLY A 20 -6.04 12.27 -43.73
CA GLY A 20 -6.51 13.35 -42.85
C GLY A 20 -8.00 13.25 -42.51
N ALA A 21 -8.29 13.43 -41.23
CA ALA A 21 -9.50 13.99 -40.67
C ALA A 21 -9.10 14.55 -39.29
N ALA A 22 -9.58 15.72 -38.91
CA ALA A 22 -9.24 16.38 -37.65
C ALA A 22 -9.62 15.49 -36.45
N MET A 23 -8.67 14.66 -36.00
CA MET A 23 -8.83 13.81 -34.84
C MET A 23 -8.55 14.66 -33.62
N SER A 24 -9.63 14.98 -32.90
CA SER A 24 -9.56 15.48 -31.54
C SER A 24 -8.56 14.63 -30.75
N LEU A 25 -7.49 15.26 -30.28
CA LEU A 25 -6.54 14.67 -29.35
C LEU A 25 -7.26 14.44 -28.02
N LEU A 26 -8.04 13.36 -27.93
CA LEU A 26 -8.37 12.74 -26.66
C LEU A 26 -7.06 12.15 -26.16
N GLY A 27 -6.26 12.97 -25.47
CA GLY A 27 -5.14 12.47 -24.70
C GLY A 27 -5.69 11.39 -23.78
N ALA A 28 -5.26 10.15 -23.99
CA ALA A 28 -5.47 9.10 -23.00
C ALA A 28 -4.84 9.62 -21.71
N ALA A 29 -5.68 9.98 -20.73
CA ALA A 29 -5.21 10.27 -19.39
C ALA A 29 -4.34 9.06 -18.99
N PRO A 30 -3.14 9.28 -18.42
CA PRO A 30 -2.34 8.17 -17.95
C PRO A 30 -3.22 7.38 -16.98
N ALA A 31 -3.40 6.08 -17.25
CA ALA A 31 -4.01 5.19 -16.28
C ALA A 31 -3.10 5.24 -15.05
N GLN A 32 -3.53 5.96 -14.03
CA GLN A 32 -2.82 6.00 -12.76
C GLN A 32 -2.79 4.54 -12.27
N ALA A 33 -1.60 3.96 -12.19
CA ALA A 33 -1.44 2.65 -11.59
C ALA A 33 -2.09 2.71 -10.20
N ALA A 34 -3.10 1.86 -9.97
CA ALA A 34 -3.75 1.77 -8.68
C ALA A 34 -2.66 1.48 -7.65
N SER A 35 -2.40 2.45 -6.77
CA SER A 35 -1.62 2.18 -5.57
C SER A 35 -2.43 1.15 -4.80
N ASN A 36 -1.86 -0.04 -4.54
CA ASN A 36 -2.51 -1.06 -3.73
C ASN A 36 -2.47 -0.62 -2.26
N THR A 37 -3.15 0.48 -1.94
CA THR A 37 -3.35 0.91 -0.56
C THR A 37 -4.58 0.23 0.00
N THR A 38 -4.51 -0.11 1.28
CA THR A 38 -5.65 -0.60 2.06
C THR A 38 -6.07 0.50 3.02
N GLU A 39 -7.33 0.88 2.97
CA GLU A 39 -7.87 1.86 3.91
C GLU A 39 -7.99 1.22 5.31
N VAL A 40 -7.39 1.84 6.33
CA VAL A 40 -7.41 1.37 7.72
C VAL A 40 -7.79 2.48 8.68
N TYR A 41 -8.53 2.14 9.75
CA TYR A 41 -8.94 3.12 10.77
C TYR A 41 -8.05 3.04 12.02
N VAL A 42 -7.43 4.16 12.39
CA VAL A 42 -6.63 4.32 13.61
C VAL A 42 -7.56 4.67 14.78
N TRP A 43 -7.65 3.83 15.81
CA TRP A 43 -8.57 4.06 16.95
C TRP A 43 -7.99 5.00 18.02
N ALA A 44 -6.66 5.02 18.15
CA ALA A 44 -5.97 5.76 19.20
C ALA A 44 -5.82 7.25 18.85
N THR A 45 -5.44 8.04 19.86
CA THR A 45 -5.15 9.47 19.72
C THR A 45 -3.68 9.75 19.98
N GLY A 46 -3.11 10.70 19.23
CA GLY A 46 -1.75 11.18 19.46
C GLY A 46 -0.65 10.17 19.09
N VAL A 47 -0.96 9.21 18.21
CA VAL A 47 -0.03 8.17 17.76
C VAL A 47 1.14 8.82 17.04
N ASN A 48 2.35 8.61 17.53
CA ASN A 48 3.55 9.14 16.90
C ASN A 48 3.88 8.36 15.64
N MET A 49 3.89 9.04 14.51
CA MET A 49 4.34 8.46 13.25
C MET A 49 5.87 8.48 13.18
N ARG A 50 6.49 7.39 12.74
CA ARG A 50 7.94 7.21 12.74
C ARG A 50 8.50 7.03 11.33
N SER A 51 9.79 7.29 11.16
CA SER A 51 10.47 7.06 9.87
C SER A 51 10.73 5.58 9.58
N CYS A 52 10.65 4.69 10.58
CA CYS A 52 10.69 3.24 10.39
C CYS A 52 9.82 2.52 11.42
N GLY A 53 9.55 1.23 11.18
CA GLY A 53 8.78 0.36 12.06
C GLY A 53 9.51 -0.09 13.33
N SER A 54 10.13 0.83 14.07
CA SER A 54 10.87 0.54 15.31
C SER A 54 10.96 1.80 16.19
N PHE A 55 11.08 1.60 17.50
CA PHE A 55 11.39 2.65 18.46
C PHE A 55 12.80 3.21 18.32
N SER A 56 13.71 2.49 17.66
CA SER A 56 15.05 2.99 17.32
C SER A 56 15.01 4.19 16.36
N CYS A 57 13.97 4.30 15.54
CA CYS A 57 13.74 5.46 14.70
C CYS A 57 12.96 6.55 15.45
N PRO A 58 13.42 7.81 15.38
CA PRO A 58 12.69 8.91 16.01
C PRO A 58 11.31 9.08 15.36
N PRO A 59 10.31 9.53 16.11
CA PRO A 59 9.07 10.00 15.52
C PRO A 59 9.31 11.29 14.74
N TYR A 60 8.46 11.54 13.75
CA TYR A 60 8.42 12.83 13.08
C TYR A 60 8.00 13.93 14.07
N ASP A 61 8.62 15.10 13.97
CA ASP A 61 8.23 16.23 14.82
C ASP A 61 6.80 16.68 14.46
N ARG A 62 5.94 16.79 15.47
CA ARG A 62 4.54 17.25 15.37
C ARG A 62 3.61 16.45 14.46
N ILE A 63 4.05 15.36 13.83
CA ILE A 63 3.16 14.53 13.01
C ILE A 63 2.58 13.41 13.87
N LYS A 64 1.28 13.52 14.12
CA LYS A 64 0.51 12.57 14.93
C LYS A 64 -0.75 12.16 14.22
N VAL A 65 -1.06 10.87 14.27
CA VAL A 65 -2.31 10.31 13.75
C VAL A 65 -3.27 10.12 14.91
N SER A 66 -4.53 10.53 14.74
CA SER A 66 -5.55 10.46 15.78
C SER A 66 -6.92 10.18 15.20
N ARG A 67 -7.55 9.05 15.58
CA ARG A 67 -8.97 8.75 15.29
C ARG A 67 -9.39 9.08 13.86
N MET A 68 -8.68 8.51 12.90
CA MET A 68 -8.91 8.79 11.49
C MET A 68 -8.60 7.57 10.64
N THR A 69 -9.15 7.61 9.44
CA THR A 69 -8.86 6.67 8.38
C THR A 69 -7.61 7.12 7.62
N VAL A 70 -6.72 6.18 7.32
CA VAL A 70 -5.45 6.40 6.63
C VAL A 70 -5.22 5.33 5.57
N ASP A 71 -4.42 5.67 4.56
CA ASP A 71 -4.01 4.72 3.53
C ASP A 71 -2.81 3.91 4.02
N ALA A 72 -2.98 2.60 4.18
CA ALA A 72 -1.88 1.68 4.49
C ALA A 72 -1.26 1.13 3.21
N HIS A 73 0.06 1.26 3.08
CA HIS A 73 0.82 0.79 1.91
C HIS A 73 1.32 -0.64 2.13
N CYS A 74 1.98 -0.85 3.25
CA CYS A 74 2.61 -2.12 3.56
C CYS A 74 2.80 -2.28 5.08
N GLN A 75 3.27 -3.45 5.48
CA GLN A 75 3.58 -3.77 6.87
C GLN A 75 4.78 -4.69 7.01
N LEU A 76 5.47 -4.58 8.14
CA LEU A 76 6.61 -5.43 8.50
C LEU A 76 6.64 -5.70 10.00
N LYS A 77 7.46 -6.68 10.40
CA LYS A 77 7.74 -6.94 11.81
C LYS A 77 8.81 -6.00 12.32
N GLY A 78 8.56 -5.42 13.49
CA GLY A 78 9.46 -4.50 14.17
C GLY A 78 9.44 -4.73 15.67
N ASP A 79 9.58 -3.64 16.42
CA ASP A 79 9.51 -3.71 17.89
C ASP A 79 8.11 -4.06 18.37
N SER A 80 8.04 -4.78 19.48
CA SER A 80 6.77 -5.10 20.12
C SER A 80 6.22 -3.88 20.85
N VAL A 81 4.94 -3.58 20.61
CA VAL A 81 4.18 -2.54 21.30
C VAL A 81 3.09 -3.22 22.11
N VAL A 82 2.89 -2.76 23.35
CA VAL A 82 1.82 -3.21 24.23
C VAL A 82 1.14 -1.99 24.80
N ASP A 83 -0.18 -1.91 24.64
CA ASP A 83 -1.04 -0.87 25.20
C ASP A 83 -2.30 -1.53 25.80
N GLY A 84 -2.32 -1.67 27.13
CA GLY A 84 -3.37 -2.41 27.83
C GLY A 84 -3.44 -3.88 27.39
N SER A 85 -4.60 -4.30 26.88
CA SER A 85 -4.83 -5.65 26.33
C SER A 85 -4.37 -5.82 24.88
N TYR A 86 -3.97 -4.73 24.21
CA TYR A 86 -3.54 -4.75 22.82
C TYR A 86 -2.04 -4.93 22.75
N ALA A 87 -1.59 -5.85 21.91
CA ALA A 87 -0.17 -6.14 21.75
C ALA A 87 0.13 -6.58 20.33
N ASN A 88 1.14 -5.97 19.71
CA ASN A 88 1.52 -6.32 18.34
C ASN A 88 2.99 -5.99 18.07
N ASN A 89 3.65 -6.80 17.23
CA ASN A 89 4.98 -6.57 16.69
C ASN A 89 4.96 -6.16 15.21
N TRP A 90 3.77 -6.02 14.62
CA TRP A 90 3.59 -5.51 13.27
C TRP A 90 3.54 -3.99 13.27
N TRP A 91 4.18 -3.40 12.28
CA TRP A 91 4.20 -1.97 11.99
C TRP A 91 3.68 -1.76 10.59
N VAL A 92 2.88 -0.72 10.41
CA VAL A 92 2.21 -0.40 9.15
C VAL A 92 2.67 0.97 8.68
N GLN A 93 3.10 1.04 7.41
CA GLN A 93 3.39 2.30 6.77
C GLN A 93 2.08 2.93 6.27
N VAL A 94 1.80 4.13 6.74
CA VAL A 94 0.56 4.85 6.47
C VAL A 94 0.83 6.23 5.87
N ASP A 95 -0.11 6.70 5.07
CA ASP A 95 -0.25 8.10 4.65
C ASP A 95 -1.51 8.69 5.29
N ALA A 96 -1.34 9.81 6.00
CA ALA A 96 -2.41 10.53 6.69
C ALA A 96 -2.61 11.96 6.15
N GLY A 97 -2.30 12.19 4.87
CA GLY A 97 -2.30 13.53 4.25
C GLY A 97 -0.98 14.29 4.45
N GLY A 98 0.12 13.57 4.64
CA GLY A 98 1.44 14.11 4.98
C GLY A 98 2.56 13.20 4.46
N PRO A 99 3.76 13.20 5.07
CA PRO A 99 4.77 12.21 4.72
C PRO A 99 4.27 10.81 5.08
N ARG A 100 4.69 9.80 4.32
CA ARG A 100 4.49 8.40 4.73
C ARG A 100 5.30 8.12 5.99
N GLY A 101 4.73 7.33 6.89
CA GLY A 101 5.45 6.90 8.07
C GLY A 101 4.81 5.71 8.75
N TRP A 102 5.49 5.21 9.76
CA TRP A 102 5.17 3.95 10.39
C TRP A 102 4.45 4.16 11.71
N ILE A 103 3.36 3.43 11.90
CA ILE A 103 2.64 3.30 13.17
C ILE A 103 2.56 1.82 13.55
N SER A 104 2.47 1.54 14.85
CA SER A 104 2.25 0.16 15.30
C SER A 104 0.83 -0.30 14.97
N ALA A 105 0.70 -1.55 14.55
CA ALA A 105 -0.57 -2.23 14.31
C ALA A 105 -1.48 -2.26 15.54
N VAL A 106 -0.92 -2.11 16.76
CA VAL A 106 -1.70 -1.94 18.00
C VAL A 106 -2.73 -0.82 17.89
N TYR A 107 -2.43 0.25 17.15
CA TYR A 107 -3.29 1.42 17.04
C TYR A 107 -4.28 1.38 15.87
N ILE A 108 -4.30 0.29 15.10
CA ILE A 108 -5.22 0.06 13.98
C ILE A 108 -6.37 -0.81 14.47
N SER A 109 -7.59 -0.50 14.05
CA SER A 109 -8.83 -1.10 14.59
C SER A 109 -9.12 -2.50 14.07
N THR A 110 -8.48 -2.88 12.97
CA THR A 110 -8.67 -4.17 12.31
C THR A 110 -7.50 -5.08 12.62
N GLY A 111 -7.74 -6.39 12.67
CA GLY A 111 -6.70 -7.39 12.95
C GLY A 111 -6.66 -7.80 14.42
N ASN A 112 -5.79 -8.76 14.72
CA ASN A 112 -5.64 -9.35 16.04
C ASN A 112 -4.25 -9.05 16.60
N ASN A 113 -4.09 -9.30 17.90
CA ASN A 113 -2.78 -9.23 18.54
C ASN A 113 -1.77 -10.17 17.88
N TRP A 114 -0.54 -9.70 17.69
CA TRP A 114 0.58 -10.43 17.08
C TRP A 114 0.38 -10.91 15.63
N GLU A 115 -0.70 -10.47 14.99
CA GLU A 115 -1.01 -10.79 13.61
C GLU A 115 -0.88 -9.55 12.71
N PRO A 116 -0.55 -9.74 11.43
CA PRO A 116 -0.56 -8.65 10.46
C PRO A 116 -1.98 -8.09 10.28
N ILE A 117 -2.08 -6.83 9.88
CA ILE A 117 -3.34 -6.22 9.49
C ILE A 117 -3.82 -6.88 8.19
N PRO A 118 -5.04 -7.46 8.15
CA PRO A 118 -5.59 -8.06 6.94
C PRO A 118 -5.67 -7.06 5.78
N GLY A 119 -5.31 -7.49 4.57
CA GLY A 119 -5.35 -6.68 3.35
C GLY A 119 -4.10 -5.84 3.10
N VAL A 120 -3.35 -5.47 4.14
CA VAL A 120 -2.11 -4.70 4.00
C VAL A 120 -0.97 -5.59 3.50
N SER A 121 -0.23 -5.14 2.47
CA SER A 121 0.86 -5.91 1.88
C SER A 121 2.00 -6.17 2.87
N GLN A 122 2.57 -7.37 2.83
CA GLN A 122 3.77 -7.73 3.60
C GLN A 122 5.04 -7.71 2.75
N ASN A 123 4.95 -7.36 1.46
CA ASN A 123 6.14 -7.25 0.62
C ASN A 123 6.82 -5.90 0.87
N ILE A 124 8.11 -5.94 1.17
CA ILE A 124 8.89 -4.74 1.46
C ILE A 124 9.00 -3.80 0.25
N GLU A 125 8.84 -4.33 -0.96
CA GLU A 125 8.86 -3.53 -2.20
C GLU A 125 7.63 -2.63 -2.33
N ASP A 126 6.55 -2.90 -1.58
CA ASP A 126 5.39 -2.01 -1.50
C ASP A 126 5.59 -0.89 -0.46
N CYS A 127 6.71 -0.89 0.27
CA CYS A 127 7.03 0.09 1.32
C CYS A 127 7.93 1.24 0.86
N VAL A 128 8.41 1.22 -0.39
CA VAL A 128 9.39 2.18 -0.93
C VAL A 128 8.75 3.31 -1.71
#